data_AF-A0A923C933-F1
#
_entry.id   AF-A0A923C933-F1
#
_cell.length_a   1.000
_cell.length_b   1.000
_cell.length_c   1.000
_cell.angle_alpha   90.00
_cell.angle_beta   90.00
_cell.angle_gamma   90.00
#
_symmetry.space_group_name_H-M   'P 1'
#
loop_
_entity.id
_entity.type
_entity.pdbx_description
1 polymer ?
#
loop_
_entity_poly.entity_id
_entity_poly.type
_entity_poly.pdbx_seq_one_letter_code
_entity_poly.pdbx_strand_id
1 'polypeptide(L)'
;MNTPSPTPSPTRPHADWARSAFARRPALWITGGVVGLLLMIVVWGEAAGWPIMRAPMERIIARSTEVPVQLQGDVKLHLIWRPRLAVERLDIGSDARFEAPHLLKAERISLAWRWGDVWRWRRGGALHIHALSADVLDAHLVRTEDGKANWQLGADEPEPREPSDQLALPSFGTLTIGQGQIAWVDAVVDADVAVQVRGSEGRAVSEKAGYEASLTGRYRALPLKLEVRAGSTLPLFQDPATATNAPWVPVRIEGTVASTRVLYDGQAASLLGTPRLQGTLEVAGPSLANVAEPLGLTLPETPEFDLRGELQQDAGIWRLKTTRAHIGSSRLQGDLQYEQFTQPPRLTGTLTGPKLALADLGPAIGADDDGNATPDAGPDDRALPQRRFDLPSLKAMDADVQVAIDELDFGTQAMAPLRQLKTQVILDNGVLRLEALQAVVSSGQVNGMTALDSNANPAQWEARLAFDGVDMAGWIRGLRPDSAEGEAPPSTASASLDR
;
A
#
# COMPACT_ATOMS: atom_id res chain seq x y z
N MET A 1 32.13 -118.64 41.54
CA MET A 1 33.27 -119.17 40.77
C MET A 1 33.38 -118.35 39.49
N ASN A 2 34.47 -117.65 39.18
CA ASN A 2 35.78 -117.63 39.82
C ASN A 2 36.41 -116.23 39.72
N THR A 3 36.86 -115.75 40.87
CA THR A 3 37.96 -114.79 41.09
C THR A 3 39.24 -115.24 40.35
N PRO A 4 40.26 -114.39 40.07
CA PRO A 4 40.94 -113.55 41.08
C PRO A 4 41.62 -112.21 40.63
N SER A 5 42.12 -111.49 41.64
CA SER A 5 42.94 -110.24 41.71
C SER A 5 44.36 -110.37 41.05
N PRO A 6 45.33 -109.39 41.06
CA PRO A 6 45.46 -108.07 41.77
C PRO A 6 46.17 -106.87 41.02
N THR A 7 46.30 -105.70 41.70
CA THR A 7 47.09 -104.39 41.63
C THR A 7 48.14 -104.07 40.51
N PRO A 8 48.69 -102.81 40.30
CA PRO A 8 48.55 -101.48 40.97
C PRO A 8 48.53 -100.17 40.07
N SER A 9 48.47 -98.98 40.72
CA SER A 9 48.31 -97.54 40.30
C SER A 9 49.45 -96.91 39.45
N PRO A 10 49.33 -95.70 38.81
CA PRO A 10 49.36 -94.38 39.50
C PRO A 10 48.60 -93.16 38.84
N THR A 11 48.81 -92.01 39.49
CA THR A 11 48.24 -90.64 39.53
C THR A 11 48.11 -89.69 38.31
N ARG A 12 47.06 -88.81 38.40
CA ARG A 12 46.87 -87.37 38.00
C ARG A 12 46.50 -87.02 36.53
N PRO A 13 45.87 -85.84 36.25
CA PRO A 13 45.20 -84.84 37.10
C PRO A 13 43.78 -84.43 36.64
N HIS A 14 43.13 -83.55 37.41
CA HIS A 14 41.92 -82.81 37.10
C HIS A 14 41.94 -82.17 35.70
N ALA A 15 40.93 -82.46 34.88
CA ALA A 15 40.52 -81.60 33.78
C ALA A 15 39.22 -80.91 34.19
N ASP A 16 39.34 -79.70 34.73
CA ASP A 16 38.23 -78.78 34.83
C ASP A 16 37.68 -78.54 33.43
N TRP A 17 36.39 -78.80 33.31
CA TRP A 17 35.57 -78.54 32.14
C TRP A 17 35.55 -77.01 31.90
N ALA A 18 36.48 -76.51 31.10
CA ALA A 18 36.30 -75.24 30.42
C ALA A 18 35.13 -75.40 29.44
N ARG A 19 33.91 -75.09 29.90
CA ARG A 19 32.74 -74.89 29.03
C ARG A 19 33.03 -73.71 28.11
N SER A 20 33.56 -74.03 26.93
CA SER A 20 33.37 -73.38 25.63
C SER A 20 32.71 -72.00 25.67
N ALA A 21 33.54 -70.96 25.78
CA ALA A 21 33.19 -69.60 25.43
C ALA A 21 33.26 -69.45 23.90
N PHE A 22 32.26 -69.88 23.12
CA PHE A 22 32.17 -69.54 21.69
C PHE A 22 30.75 -69.78 21.15
N ALA A 23 29.80 -68.91 21.49
CA ALA A 23 28.48 -68.89 20.81
C ALA A 23 27.70 -67.59 21.03
N ARG A 24 28.28 -66.40 20.81
CA ARG A 24 27.52 -65.14 20.75
C ARG A 24 28.16 -64.11 19.81
N ARG A 25 28.32 -64.43 18.51
CA ARG A 25 28.67 -63.42 17.48
C ARG A 25 27.96 -63.50 16.10
N PRO A 26 26.84 -64.22 15.85
CA PRO A 26 26.10 -64.04 14.58
C PRO A 26 25.14 -62.82 14.62
N ALA A 27 24.63 -62.44 15.79
CA ALA A 27 23.65 -61.35 15.91
C ALA A 27 24.22 -59.95 15.59
N LEU A 28 25.50 -59.69 15.92
CA LEU A 28 26.19 -58.42 15.65
C LEU A 28 26.51 -58.20 14.16
N TRP A 29 26.78 -59.27 13.41
CA TRP A 29 27.02 -59.20 11.97
C TRP A 29 25.73 -59.05 11.17
N ILE A 30 24.65 -59.70 11.62
CA ILE A 30 23.32 -59.52 11.03
C ILE A 30 22.80 -58.10 11.28
N THR A 31 22.93 -57.57 12.51
CA THR A 31 22.57 -56.17 12.79
C THR A 31 23.46 -55.18 12.05
N GLY A 32 24.78 -55.41 11.98
CA GLY A 32 25.70 -54.58 11.20
C GLY A 32 25.39 -54.59 9.69
N GLY A 33 25.04 -55.75 9.13
CA GLY A 33 24.63 -55.89 7.73
C GLY A 33 23.31 -55.19 7.42
N VAL A 34 22.33 -55.28 8.32
CA VAL A 34 21.04 -54.57 8.19
C VAL A 34 21.25 -53.06 8.28
N VAL A 35 22.05 -52.57 9.23
CA VAL A 35 22.38 -51.14 9.35
C VAL A 35 23.14 -50.66 8.11
N GLY A 36 24.11 -51.42 7.61
CA GLY A 36 24.85 -51.09 6.40
C GLY A 36 23.96 -51.02 5.16
N LEU A 37 23.02 -51.96 5.01
CA LEU A 37 22.04 -51.96 3.92
C LEU A 37 21.10 -50.76 4.03
N LEU A 38 20.59 -50.44 5.22
CA LEU A 38 19.76 -49.27 5.47
C LEU A 38 20.51 -47.98 5.14
N LEU A 39 21.78 -47.86 5.55
CA LEU A 39 22.62 -46.72 5.20
C LEU A 39 22.83 -46.60 3.69
N MET A 40 23.07 -47.71 2.98
CA MET A 40 23.16 -47.69 1.51
C MET A 40 21.85 -47.26 0.85
N ILE A 41 20.69 -47.75 1.33
CA ILE A 41 19.38 -47.31 0.83
C ILE A 41 19.17 -45.82 1.07
N VAL A 42 19.55 -45.31 2.25
CA VAL A 42 19.44 -43.88 2.59
C VAL A 42 20.37 -43.04 1.71
N VAL A 43 21.63 -43.46 1.52
CA VAL A 43 22.59 -42.74 0.67
C VAL A 43 22.14 -42.76 -0.79
N TRP A 44 21.66 -43.90 -1.29
CA TRP A 44 21.13 -44.02 -2.65
C TRP A 44 19.86 -43.20 -2.84
N GLY A 45 18.94 -43.25 -1.86
CA GLY A 45 17.72 -42.44 -1.86
C GLY A 45 18.01 -40.95 -1.87
N GLU A 46 18.96 -40.50 -1.05
CA GLU A 46 19.41 -39.11 -1.02
C GLU A 46 20.11 -38.69 -2.32
N ALA A 47 20.92 -39.56 -2.93
CA ALA A 47 21.57 -39.28 -4.21
C ALA A 47 20.55 -39.21 -5.37
N ALA A 48 19.54 -40.08 -5.36
CA ALA A 48 18.49 -40.13 -6.36
C ALA A 48 17.39 -39.06 -6.17
N GLY A 49 17.31 -38.43 -5.00
CA GLY A 49 16.31 -37.41 -4.71
C GLY A 49 14.96 -37.96 -4.23
N TRP A 50 14.95 -39.09 -3.53
CA TRP A 50 13.77 -39.72 -2.94
C TRP A 50 12.51 -39.76 -3.85
N PRO A 51 12.56 -40.38 -5.04
CA PRO A 51 11.46 -40.36 -6.01
C PRO A 51 10.14 -40.94 -5.46
N ILE A 52 10.22 -41.85 -4.48
CA ILE A 52 9.08 -42.44 -3.77
C ILE A 52 8.27 -41.41 -2.95
N MET A 53 8.82 -40.22 -2.68
CA MET A 53 8.19 -39.19 -1.85
C MET A 53 7.21 -38.30 -2.59
N ARG A 54 7.18 -38.34 -3.93
CA ARG A 54 6.25 -37.55 -4.75
C ARG A 54 4.78 -37.75 -4.33
N ALA A 55 4.27 -38.98 -4.40
CA ALA A 55 2.87 -39.27 -4.11
C ALA A 55 2.46 -39.07 -2.63
N PRO A 56 3.31 -39.35 -1.63
CA PRO A 56 3.08 -38.92 -0.25
C PRO A 56 2.98 -37.40 -0.09
N MET A 57 3.88 -36.64 -0.72
CA MET A 57 3.88 -35.18 -0.65
C MET A 57 2.61 -34.58 -1.27
N GLU A 58 2.24 -34.99 -2.47
CA GLU A 58 0.99 -34.57 -3.13
C GLU A 58 -0.21 -34.79 -2.20
N ARG A 59 -0.31 -35.97 -1.57
CA ARG A 59 -1.40 -36.28 -0.63
C ARG A 59 -1.37 -35.44 0.64
N ILE A 60 -0.20 -35.15 1.19
CA ILE A 60 -0.06 -34.33 2.39
C ILE A 60 -0.49 -32.89 2.08
N ILE A 61 0.04 -32.32 0.99
CA ILE A 61 -0.25 -30.94 0.60
C ILE A 61 -1.74 -30.82 0.25
N ALA A 62 -2.27 -31.70 -0.60
CA ALA A 62 -3.69 -31.67 -1.00
C ALA A 62 -4.65 -31.81 0.19
N ARG A 63 -4.28 -32.60 1.21
CA ARG A 63 -5.08 -32.68 2.45
C ARG A 63 -5.04 -31.39 3.27
N SER A 64 -3.89 -30.73 3.32
CA SER A 64 -3.75 -29.47 4.07
C SER A 64 -4.37 -28.28 3.35
N THR A 65 -4.41 -28.29 2.02
CA THR A 65 -4.92 -27.18 1.21
C THR A 65 -6.35 -27.38 0.76
N GLU A 66 -6.89 -28.59 0.93
CA GLU A 66 -8.22 -29.04 0.47
C GLU A 66 -8.49 -28.89 -1.04
N VAL A 67 -7.44 -28.57 -1.81
CA VAL A 67 -7.44 -28.46 -3.27
C VAL A 67 -6.48 -29.50 -3.87
N PRO A 68 -6.74 -29.99 -5.10
CA PRO A 68 -5.85 -30.96 -5.75
C PRO A 68 -4.48 -30.33 -6.01
N VAL A 69 -3.42 -31.07 -5.66
CA VAL A 69 -2.03 -30.67 -5.90
C VAL A 69 -1.32 -31.77 -6.68
N GLN A 70 -0.66 -31.39 -7.76
CA GLN A 70 0.10 -32.29 -8.62
C GLN A 70 1.54 -31.79 -8.76
N LEU A 71 2.49 -32.69 -8.55
CA LEU A 71 3.90 -32.46 -8.86
C LEU A 71 4.18 -33.26 -10.13
N GLN A 72 4.51 -32.63 -11.25
CA GLN A 72 4.73 -33.28 -12.54
C GLN A 72 6.21 -33.20 -12.95
N GLY A 73 6.63 -34.14 -13.81
CA GLY A 73 8.01 -34.23 -14.31
C GLY A 73 9.00 -34.81 -13.29
N ASP A 74 10.25 -34.35 -13.37
CA ASP A 74 11.33 -34.72 -12.46
C ASP A 74 11.15 -34.05 -11.09
N VAL A 75 10.94 -34.87 -10.05
CA VAL A 75 10.76 -34.42 -8.66
C VAL A 75 11.92 -34.97 -7.84
N LYS A 76 12.78 -34.07 -7.36
CA LYS A 76 13.96 -34.42 -6.58
C LYS A 76 13.90 -33.76 -5.21
N LEU A 77 13.74 -34.59 -4.20
CA LEU A 77 13.78 -34.23 -2.80
C LEU A 77 15.11 -34.67 -2.21
N HIS A 78 15.88 -33.73 -1.66
CA HIS A 78 17.06 -34.04 -0.85
C HIS A 78 16.79 -33.58 0.58
N LEU A 79 17.13 -34.39 1.57
CA LEU A 79 16.78 -34.17 2.97
C LEU A 79 17.99 -34.09 3.89
N ILE A 80 19.14 -34.68 3.55
CA ILE A 80 20.20 -34.94 4.53
C ILE A 80 21.20 -33.79 4.58
N TRP A 81 21.87 -33.49 3.46
CA TRP A 81 23.01 -32.57 3.46
C TRP A 81 22.62 -31.14 3.09
N ARG A 82 21.85 -31.01 2.01
CA ARG A 82 21.37 -29.74 1.45
C ARG A 82 19.87 -29.90 1.20
N PRO A 83 19.04 -29.64 2.21
CA PRO A 83 17.62 -29.87 2.11
C PRO A 83 17.04 -29.01 1.00
N ARG A 84 16.54 -29.66 -0.05
CA ARG A 84 15.98 -28.99 -1.20
C ARG A 84 14.94 -29.86 -1.88
N LEU A 85 13.93 -29.21 -2.42
CA LEU A 85 12.91 -29.78 -3.27
C LEU A 85 13.04 -29.09 -4.62
N ALA A 86 13.27 -29.88 -5.67
CA ALA A 86 13.20 -29.43 -7.05
C ALA A 86 12.03 -30.12 -7.73
N VAL A 87 11.17 -29.34 -8.37
CA VAL A 87 9.96 -29.80 -9.04
C VAL A 87 9.93 -29.17 -10.42
N GLU A 88 9.84 -30.00 -11.45
CA GLU A 88 9.77 -29.51 -12.83
C GLU A 88 8.48 -28.74 -13.11
N ARG A 89 7.33 -29.22 -12.64
CA ARG A 89 6.06 -28.49 -12.71
C ARG A 89 5.18 -28.76 -11.48
N LEU A 90 4.67 -27.70 -10.88
CA LEU A 90 3.69 -27.72 -9.80
C LEU A 90 2.37 -27.19 -10.33
N ASP A 91 1.28 -27.91 -10.04
CA ASP A 91 -0.08 -27.48 -10.30
C ASP A 91 -0.88 -27.56 -9.00
N ILE A 92 -1.39 -26.41 -8.56
CA ILE A 92 -2.31 -26.27 -7.43
C ILE A 92 -3.64 -25.84 -8.03
N GLY A 93 -4.63 -26.71 -7.94
CA GLY A 93 -5.99 -26.42 -8.39
C GLY A 93 -6.65 -25.31 -7.57
N SER A 94 -7.73 -24.77 -8.11
CA SER A 94 -8.63 -23.90 -7.36
C SER A 94 -9.88 -24.69 -6.98
N ASP A 95 -10.54 -24.29 -5.89
CA ASP A 95 -11.88 -24.78 -5.60
C ASP A 95 -12.83 -24.28 -6.71
N ALA A 96 -13.70 -25.17 -7.19
CA ALA A 96 -14.64 -24.90 -8.28
C ALA A 96 -15.53 -23.68 -8.01
N ARG A 97 -15.76 -23.32 -6.74
CA ARG A 97 -16.56 -22.16 -6.33
C ARG A 97 -15.99 -20.80 -6.77
N PHE A 98 -14.71 -20.73 -7.13
CA PHE A 98 -14.03 -19.47 -7.49
C PHE A 98 -13.87 -19.27 -8.99
N GLU A 99 -14.39 -20.18 -9.83
CA GLU A 99 -14.36 -20.10 -11.30
C GLU A 99 -12.95 -19.85 -11.89
N ALA A 100 -11.89 -20.16 -11.14
CA ALA A 100 -10.51 -20.03 -11.58
C ALA A 100 -10.00 -21.38 -12.13
N PRO A 101 -9.26 -21.38 -13.26
CA PRO A 101 -8.78 -22.62 -13.88
C PRO A 101 -7.80 -23.39 -12.99
N HIS A 102 -6.98 -22.66 -12.24
CA HIS A 102 -6.02 -23.15 -11.24
C HIS A 102 -5.70 -22.01 -10.27
N LEU A 103 -5.27 -22.32 -9.05
CA LEU A 103 -4.77 -21.30 -8.14
C LEU A 103 -3.34 -20.90 -8.53
N LEU A 104 -2.49 -21.90 -8.76
CA LEU A 104 -1.06 -21.70 -9.00
C LEU A 104 -0.51 -22.78 -9.91
N LYS A 105 0.10 -22.38 -11.02
CA LYS A 105 0.99 -23.21 -11.83
C LYS A 105 2.37 -22.61 -11.80
N ALA A 106 3.37 -23.45 -11.64
CA ALA A 106 4.75 -22.99 -11.68
C ALA A 106 5.69 -24.05 -12.25
N GLU A 107 6.73 -23.59 -12.93
CA GLU A 107 7.73 -24.43 -13.59
C GLU A 107 9.12 -24.22 -12.99
N ARG A 108 9.89 -25.32 -12.97
CA ARG A 108 11.28 -25.39 -12.51
C ARG A 108 11.44 -24.75 -11.13
N ILE A 109 10.60 -25.19 -10.21
CA ILE A 109 10.61 -24.71 -8.84
C ILE A 109 11.77 -25.32 -8.09
N SER A 110 12.51 -24.49 -7.36
CA SER A 110 13.42 -24.97 -6.33
C SER A 110 13.15 -24.29 -4.99
N LEU A 111 12.85 -25.10 -3.99
CA LEU A 111 12.69 -24.71 -2.59
C LEU A 111 13.83 -25.31 -1.78
N ALA A 112 14.64 -24.47 -1.14
CA ALA A 112 15.70 -24.89 -0.24
C ALA A 112 15.39 -24.42 1.19
N TRP A 113 15.69 -25.28 2.18
CA TRP A 113 15.50 -24.96 3.59
C TRP A 113 16.68 -25.46 4.43
N ARG A 114 16.70 -25.05 5.69
CA ARG A 114 17.62 -25.58 6.70
C ARG A 114 16.82 -26.21 7.82
N TRP A 115 17.22 -27.38 8.28
CA TRP A 115 16.54 -28.03 9.41
C TRP A 115 16.56 -27.18 10.67
N GLY A 116 17.61 -26.40 10.90
CA GLY A 116 17.64 -25.44 12.01
C GLY A 116 16.50 -24.42 11.96
N ASP A 117 16.11 -23.97 10.76
CA ASP A 117 15.01 -23.01 10.58
C ASP A 117 13.66 -23.68 10.85
N VAL A 118 13.46 -24.90 10.34
CA VAL A 118 12.26 -25.71 10.59
C VAL A 118 12.10 -26.04 12.07
N TRP A 119 13.18 -26.41 12.76
CA TRP A 119 13.18 -26.68 14.20
C TRP A 119 12.91 -25.43 15.05
N ARG A 120 13.34 -24.25 14.60
CA ARG A 120 12.98 -22.98 15.25
C ARG A 120 11.51 -22.65 15.05
N TRP A 121 11.00 -22.80 13.82
CA TRP A 121 9.59 -22.60 13.53
C TRP A 121 8.67 -23.51 14.35
N ARG A 122 9.01 -24.81 14.45
CA ARG A 122 8.27 -25.75 15.32
C ARG A 122 8.28 -25.39 16.81
N ARG A 123 9.18 -24.52 17.26
CA ARG A 123 9.24 -24.00 18.64
C ARG A 123 8.58 -22.62 18.79
N GLY A 124 7.80 -22.19 17.80
CA GLY A 124 7.09 -20.91 17.81
C GLY A 124 7.87 -19.74 17.19
N GLY A 125 9.01 -19.98 16.53
CA GLY A 125 9.70 -18.94 15.77
C GLY A 125 9.05 -18.67 14.41
N ALA A 126 9.39 -17.55 13.77
CA ALA A 126 8.97 -17.28 12.39
C ALA A 126 9.57 -18.30 11.40
N LEU A 127 8.79 -18.70 10.39
CA LEU A 127 9.25 -19.59 9.33
C LEU A 127 10.26 -18.85 8.44
N HIS A 128 11.47 -19.40 8.31
CA HIS A 128 12.49 -18.89 7.40
C HIS A 128 12.78 -19.91 6.30
N ILE A 129 12.55 -19.52 5.06
CA ILE A 129 12.84 -20.30 3.86
C ILE A 129 14.18 -19.83 3.31
N HIS A 130 15.11 -20.75 3.07
CA HIS A 130 16.47 -20.38 2.71
C HIS A 130 16.55 -19.80 1.29
N ALA A 131 15.92 -20.48 0.32
CA ALA A 131 15.78 -19.99 -1.05
C ALA A 131 14.50 -20.54 -1.68
N LEU A 132 13.82 -19.71 -2.45
CA LEU A 132 12.70 -20.08 -3.30
C LEU A 132 12.93 -19.50 -4.69
N SER A 133 12.79 -20.33 -5.71
CA SER A 133 12.91 -19.91 -7.10
C SER A 133 11.85 -20.60 -7.95
N ALA A 134 11.30 -19.87 -8.91
CA ALA A 134 10.45 -20.39 -9.96
C ALA A 134 10.78 -19.64 -11.26
N ASP A 135 10.92 -20.39 -12.36
CA ASP A 135 11.22 -19.79 -13.65
C ASP A 135 9.98 -19.20 -14.31
N VAL A 136 8.87 -19.93 -14.22
CA VAL A 136 7.56 -19.50 -14.70
C VAL A 136 6.57 -19.67 -13.57
N LEU A 137 5.74 -18.66 -13.35
CA LEU A 137 4.67 -18.62 -12.36
C LEU A 137 3.41 -18.09 -13.03
N ASP A 138 2.31 -18.80 -12.89
CA ASP A 138 0.98 -18.40 -13.36
C ASP A 138 -0.01 -18.61 -12.23
N ALA A 139 -0.61 -17.52 -11.73
CA ALA A 139 -1.51 -17.54 -10.59
C ALA A 139 -2.83 -16.85 -10.91
N HIS A 140 -3.94 -17.44 -10.47
CA HIS A 140 -5.24 -16.78 -10.49
C HIS A 140 -5.70 -16.58 -9.05
N LEU A 141 -5.76 -15.33 -8.61
CA LEU A 141 -6.21 -14.94 -7.28
C LEU A 141 -7.62 -14.38 -7.40
N VAL A 142 -8.59 -15.08 -6.83
CA VAL A 142 -10.00 -14.68 -6.90
C VAL A 142 -10.56 -14.52 -5.50
N ARG A 143 -11.16 -13.35 -5.22
CA ARG A 143 -11.97 -13.10 -4.03
C ARG A 143 -13.37 -12.65 -4.41
N THR A 144 -14.36 -13.35 -3.88
CA THR A 144 -15.78 -13.11 -4.12
C THR A 144 -16.31 -12.00 -3.23
N GLU A 145 -17.54 -11.52 -3.51
CA GLU A 145 -18.21 -10.47 -2.72
C GLU A 145 -18.36 -10.85 -1.24
N ASP A 146 -18.55 -12.14 -0.95
CA ASP A 146 -18.58 -12.69 0.42
C ASP A 146 -17.24 -12.61 1.17
N GLY A 147 -16.19 -12.04 0.57
CA GLY A 147 -14.85 -11.93 1.15
C GLY A 147 -14.04 -13.24 1.16
N LYS A 148 -14.64 -14.35 0.71
CA LYS A 148 -13.98 -15.65 0.52
C LYS A 148 -12.98 -15.56 -0.61
N ALA A 149 -11.79 -16.11 -0.41
CA ALA A 149 -10.73 -16.05 -1.42
C ALA A 149 -10.09 -17.41 -1.69
N ASN A 150 -9.69 -17.67 -2.94
CA ASN A 150 -9.14 -18.96 -3.33
C ASN A 150 -7.72 -19.23 -2.80
N TRP A 151 -7.03 -18.21 -2.30
CA TRP A 151 -5.74 -18.34 -1.61
C TRP A 151 -5.88 -18.67 -0.12
N GLN A 152 -7.10 -18.71 0.42
CA GLN A 152 -7.39 -19.14 1.80
C GLN A 152 -7.49 -20.67 1.86
N LEU A 153 -6.36 -21.33 1.64
CA LEU A 153 -6.27 -22.79 1.59
C LEU A 153 -6.46 -23.41 2.99
N GLY A 154 -7.38 -24.37 3.13
CA GLY A 154 -7.60 -25.13 4.38
C GLY A 154 -8.14 -24.30 5.55
N ALA A 155 -8.70 -23.12 5.30
CA ALA A 155 -9.35 -22.30 6.31
C ALA A 155 -10.88 -22.50 6.25
N ASP A 156 -11.42 -23.28 7.18
CA ASP A 156 -12.85 -23.31 7.48
C ASP A 156 -13.22 -22.03 8.24
N GLU A 157 -13.79 -21.07 7.50
CA GLU A 157 -14.27 -19.77 7.96
C GLU A 157 -13.19 -18.80 8.53
N PRO A 158 -13.28 -17.49 8.21
CA PRO A 158 -12.49 -16.48 8.88
C PRO A 158 -13.02 -16.33 10.32
N GLU A 159 -12.51 -17.11 11.27
CA GLU A 159 -12.68 -16.73 12.67
C GLU A 159 -12.09 -15.33 12.87
N PRO A 160 -12.79 -14.42 13.57
CA PRO A 160 -12.26 -13.12 13.94
C PRO A 160 -11.03 -13.32 14.84
N ARG A 161 -9.85 -13.38 14.23
CA ARG A 161 -8.58 -13.46 14.98
C ARG A 161 -8.35 -12.13 15.65
N GLU A 162 -8.05 -12.17 16.94
CA GLU A 162 -7.64 -10.97 17.67
C GLU A 162 -6.37 -10.36 17.01
N PRO A 163 -6.18 -9.02 17.06
CA PRO A 163 -5.05 -8.34 16.43
C PRO A 163 -3.66 -8.87 16.83
N SER A 164 -3.57 -9.61 17.95
CA SER A 164 -2.39 -10.25 18.50
C SER A 164 -2.01 -11.59 17.83
N ASP A 165 -2.93 -12.22 17.08
CA ASP A 165 -2.76 -13.52 16.40
C ASP A 165 -2.49 -13.34 14.88
N GLN A 166 -1.76 -12.28 14.52
CA GLN A 166 -1.28 -12.11 13.15
C GLN A 166 -0.26 -13.21 12.82
N LEU A 167 -0.59 -14.10 11.87
CA LEU A 167 0.36 -15.10 11.39
C LEU A 167 1.61 -14.38 10.89
N ALA A 168 2.74 -14.63 11.56
CA ALA A 168 4.04 -14.15 11.11
C ALA A 168 4.32 -14.71 9.70
N LEU A 169 4.36 -13.81 8.71
CA LEU A 169 4.62 -14.18 7.33
C LEU A 169 5.97 -14.91 7.20
N PRO A 170 6.08 -15.92 6.32
CA PRO A 170 7.35 -16.57 6.08
C PRO A 170 8.36 -15.57 5.51
N SER A 171 9.58 -15.63 6.03
CA SER A 171 10.71 -14.84 5.51
C SER A 171 11.53 -15.67 4.54
N PHE A 172 12.08 -15.03 3.51
CA PHE A 172 12.91 -15.70 2.49
C PHE A 172 14.35 -15.21 2.56
N GLY A 173 15.32 -16.12 2.37
CA GLY A 173 16.74 -15.74 2.24
C GLY A 173 17.10 -15.31 0.81
N THR A 174 16.48 -15.94 -0.19
CA THR A 174 16.55 -15.61 -1.61
C THR A 174 15.21 -15.94 -2.25
N LEU A 175 14.66 -15.01 -3.02
CA LEU A 175 13.43 -15.19 -3.79
C LEU A 175 13.70 -14.82 -5.23
N THR A 176 13.34 -15.69 -6.17
CA THR A 176 13.57 -15.46 -7.61
C THR A 176 12.33 -15.86 -8.39
N ILE A 177 11.86 -14.93 -9.22
CA ILE A 177 10.71 -15.11 -10.10
C ILE A 177 11.19 -14.75 -11.50
N GLY A 178 11.35 -15.75 -12.37
CA GLY A 178 11.78 -15.54 -13.75
C GLY A 178 10.74 -14.77 -14.56
N GLN A 179 9.56 -15.37 -14.73
CA GLN A 179 8.40 -14.79 -15.40
C GLN A 179 7.14 -15.15 -14.59
N GLY A 180 6.54 -14.16 -13.95
CA GLY A 180 5.29 -14.31 -13.21
C GLY A 180 4.13 -13.63 -13.92
N GLN A 181 3.00 -14.30 -14.03
CA GLN A 181 1.71 -13.77 -14.44
C GLN A 181 0.72 -14.04 -13.32
N ILE A 182 0.04 -12.99 -12.86
CA ILE A 182 -0.94 -13.08 -11.79
C ILE A 182 -2.20 -12.38 -12.28
N ALA A 183 -3.28 -13.13 -12.45
CA ALA A 183 -4.61 -12.59 -12.67
C ALA A 183 -5.28 -12.40 -11.31
N TRP A 184 -5.47 -11.15 -10.88
CA TRP A 184 -6.10 -10.82 -9.61
C TRP A 184 -7.48 -10.22 -9.84
N VAL A 185 -8.51 -10.97 -9.43
CA VAL A 185 -9.92 -10.57 -9.50
C VAL A 185 -10.46 -10.51 -8.08
N ASP A 186 -10.94 -9.34 -7.67
CA ASP A 186 -11.32 -9.08 -6.30
C ASP A 186 -12.59 -8.23 -6.24
N ALA A 187 -13.72 -8.87 -5.95
CA ALA A 187 -15.01 -8.19 -5.92
C ALA A 187 -15.16 -7.24 -4.72
N VAL A 188 -14.38 -7.43 -3.63
CA VAL A 188 -14.47 -6.58 -2.43
C VAL A 188 -13.88 -5.20 -2.67
N VAL A 189 -12.79 -5.13 -3.44
CA VAL A 189 -12.11 -3.87 -3.77
C VAL A 189 -12.34 -3.42 -5.21
N ASP A 190 -13.23 -4.12 -5.94
CA ASP A 190 -13.50 -3.98 -7.38
C ASP A 190 -12.21 -3.92 -8.22
N ALA A 191 -11.40 -4.97 -8.13
CA ALA A 191 -10.15 -5.10 -8.89
C ALA A 191 -10.23 -6.23 -9.91
N ASP A 192 -9.75 -5.98 -11.12
CA ASP A 192 -9.60 -6.94 -12.21
C ASP A 192 -8.26 -6.61 -12.90
N VAL A 193 -7.17 -7.15 -12.37
CA VAL A 193 -5.81 -6.70 -12.65
C VAL A 193 -4.94 -7.87 -13.07
N ALA A 194 -4.35 -7.77 -14.26
CA ALA A 194 -3.26 -8.62 -14.69
C ALA A 194 -1.93 -8.00 -14.24
N VAL A 195 -1.16 -8.76 -13.46
CA VAL A 195 0.17 -8.38 -12.98
C VAL A 195 1.18 -9.29 -13.66
N GLN A 196 2.12 -8.71 -14.40
CA GLN A 196 3.32 -9.41 -14.85
C GLN A 196 4.46 -9.00 -13.94
N VAL A 197 5.21 -9.95 -13.40
CA VAL A 197 6.30 -9.67 -12.45
C VAL A 197 7.52 -10.51 -12.80
N ARG A 198 8.69 -9.89 -12.71
CA ARG A 198 9.98 -10.57 -12.88
C ARG A 198 11.00 -9.95 -11.95
N GLY A 199 11.90 -10.76 -11.42
CA GLY A 199 12.91 -10.24 -10.53
C GLY A 199 13.55 -11.28 -9.64
N SER A 200 14.52 -10.82 -8.87
CA SER A 200 15.24 -11.66 -7.93
C SER A 200 15.76 -10.81 -6.79
N GLU A 201 15.81 -11.38 -5.59
CA GLU A 201 16.31 -10.70 -4.41
C GLU A 201 16.91 -11.68 -3.40
N GLY A 202 17.74 -11.17 -2.49
CA GLY A 202 18.35 -11.95 -1.42
C GLY A 202 19.83 -11.65 -1.23
N ARG A 203 20.41 -12.18 -0.14
CA ARG A 203 21.83 -11.92 0.24
C ARG A 203 22.87 -12.36 -0.80
N ALA A 204 22.49 -13.21 -1.75
CA ALA A 204 23.36 -13.70 -2.83
C ALA A 204 23.25 -12.87 -4.14
N VAL A 205 22.34 -11.89 -4.21
CA VAL A 205 22.06 -11.09 -5.41
C VAL A 205 22.55 -9.66 -5.15
N SER A 206 23.80 -9.34 -5.52
CA SER A 206 24.45 -8.09 -5.06
C SER A 206 24.32 -6.89 -6.00
N GLU A 207 23.96 -7.04 -7.28
CA GLU A 207 23.97 -5.89 -8.22
C GLU A 207 22.65 -5.63 -8.96
N LYS A 208 21.69 -6.58 -8.94
CA LYS A 208 20.39 -6.46 -9.63
C LYS A 208 19.22 -6.96 -8.77
N ALA A 209 19.32 -6.81 -7.45
CA ALA A 209 18.24 -7.23 -6.56
C ALA A 209 17.04 -6.28 -6.69
N GLY A 210 15.89 -6.83 -7.06
CA GLY A 210 14.66 -6.09 -7.23
C GLY A 210 13.65 -6.80 -8.12
N TYR A 211 12.48 -6.17 -8.23
CA TYR A 211 11.40 -6.61 -9.10
C TYR A 211 10.99 -5.50 -10.04
N GLU A 212 10.64 -5.91 -11.24
CA GLU A 212 9.86 -5.11 -12.17
C GLU A 212 8.50 -5.78 -12.32
N ALA A 213 7.45 -4.98 -12.17
CA ALA A 213 6.09 -5.41 -12.37
C ALA A 213 5.35 -4.47 -13.31
N SER A 214 4.50 -5.01 -14.17
CA SER A 214 3.54 -4.25 -14.97
C SER A 214 2.14 -4.69 -14.59
N LEU A 215 1.31 -3.73 -14.20
CA LEU A 215 -0.09 -3.94 -13.83
C LEU A 215 -0.96 -3.36 -14.95
N THR A 216 -1.93 -4.12 -15.43
CA THR A 216 -2.89 -3.67 -16.45
C THR A 216 -4.25 -4.26 -16.16
N GLY A 217 -5.32 -3.46 -16.24
CA GLY A 217 -6.67 -3.94 -15.98
C GLY A 217 -7.58 -2.83 -15.52
N ARG A 218 -8.42 -3.11 -14.53
CA ARG A 218 -9.38 -2.17 -13.94
C ARG A 218 -9.31 -2.21 -12.42
N TYR A 219 -9.46 -1.05 -11.81
CA TYR A 219 -9.59 -0.88 -10.36
C TYR A 219 -10.69 0.15 -10.10
N ARG A 220 -11.73 -0.24 -9.37
CA ARG A 220 -12.95 0.55 -9.14
C ARG A 220 -13.59 1.04 -10.45
N ALA A 221 -13.79 0.13 -11.41
CA ALA A 221 -14.18 0.42 -12.80
C ALA A 221 -13.25 1.33 -13.62
N LEU A 222 -12.15 1.87 -13.05
CA LEU A 222 -11.20 2.74 -13.74
C LEU A 222 -10.11 1.92 -14.43
N PRO A 223 -9.80 2.16 -15.73
CA PRO A 223 -8.72 1.46 -16.40
C PRO A 223 -7.37 1.86 -15.80
N LEU A 224 -6.52 0.88 -15.50
CA LEU A 224 -5.20 1.12 -14.92
C LEU A 224 -4.10 0.51 -15.79
N LYS A 225 -2.99 1.24 -15.87
CA LYS A 225 -1.74 0.75 -16.45
C LYS A 225 -0.58 1.34 -15.65
N LEU A 226 0.11 0.50 -14.88
CA LEU A 226 1.21 0.93 -14.01
C LEU A 226 2.45 0.08 -14.27
N GLU A 227 3.61 0.71 -14.33
CA GLU A 227 4.92 0.09 -14.25
C GLU A 227 5.51 0.37 -12.87
N VAL A 228 5.96 -0.69 -12.21
CA VAL A 228 6.54 -0.63 -10.86
C VAL A 228 7.92 -1.23 -10.91
N ARG A 229 8.92 -0.49 -10.44
CA ARG A 229 10.27 -0.97 -10.22
C ARG A 229 10.58 -0.83 -8.74
N ALA A 230 10.87 -1.93 -8.08
CA ALA A 230 11.24 -1.94 -6.67
C ALA A 230 12.60 -2.62 -6.49
N GLY A 231 13.38 -2.17 -5.51
CA GLY A 231 14.54 -2.90 -5.00
C GLY A 231 14.13 -4.21 -4.32
N SER A 232 14.98 -4.76 -3.44
CA SER A 232 14.58 -5.94 -2.67
C SER A 232 13.35 -5.62 -1.81
N THR A 233 12.23 -6.27 -2.09
CA THR A 233 10.93 -6.06 -1.45
C THR A 233 10.71 -6.92 -0.22
N LEU A 234 11.52 -7.96 0.05
CA LEU A 234 11.41 -8.74 1.30
C LEU A 234 11.31 -7.88 2.56
N PRO A 235 12.06 -6.76 2.69
CA PRO A 235 11.93 -5.90 3.86
C PRO A 235 10.63 -5.11 3.94
N LEU A 236 9.92 -4.88 2.83
CA LEU A 236 8.61 -4.22 2.83
C LEU A 236 7.54 -5.05 3.52
N PHE A 237 7.72 -6.38 3.48
CA PHE A 237 6.78 -7.37 4.02
C PHE A 237 7.28 -8.00 5.33
N GLN A 238 8.26 -7.39 6.01
CA GLN A 238 8.72 -7.84 7.32
C GLN A 238 7.66 -7.60 8.41
N ASP A 239 7.78 -8.39 9.48
CA ASP A 239 6.87 -8.40 10.63
C ASP A 239 6.55 -6.97 11.13
N PRO A 240 5.26 -6.62 11.30
CA PRO A 240 4.81 -5.36 11.90
C PRO A 240 5.52 -5.01 13.21
N ALA A 241 5.92 -6.01 14.02
CA ALA A 241 6.65 -5.80 15.27
C ALA A 241 8.03 -5.15 15.08
N THR A 242 8.59 -5.21 13.87
CA THR A 242 9.87 -4.58 13.49
C THR A 242 9.72 -3.38 12.56
N ALA A 243 8.48 -2.96 12.28
CA ALA A 243 8.10 -1.92 11.32
C ALA A 243 8.94 -0.63 11.42
N THR A 244 9.22 -0.15 12.64
CA THR A 244 9.95 1.11 12.89
C THR A 244 11.39 1.08 12.37
N ASN A 245 12.02 -0.09 12.33
CA ASN A 245 13.40 -0.28 11.87
C ASN A 245 13.49 -0.98 10.50
N ALA A 246 12.36 -1.15 9.81
CA ALA A 246 12.37 -1.74 8.46
C ALA A 246 13.23 -0.87 7.53
N PRO A 247 14.11 -1.47 6.71
CA PRO A 247 14.99 -0.72 5.82
C PRO A 247 14.20 -0.15 4.64
N TRP A 248 14.66 1.01 4.17
CA TRP A 248 14.11 1.67 2.99
C TRP A 248 14.44 0.89 1.71
N VAL A 249 13.44 0.71 0.88
CA VAL A 249 13.54 0.06 -0.43
C VAL A 249 13.24 1.08 -1.51
N PRO A 250 14.11 1.26 -2.52
CA PRO A 250 13.81 2.16 -3.64
C PRO A 250 12.61 1.63 -4.41
N VAL A 251 11.66 2.51 -4.70
CA VAL A 251 10.42 2.21 -5.43
C VAL A 251 10.16 3.33 -6.43
N ARG A 252 9.91 2.95 -7.67
CA ARG A 252 9.44 3.83 -8.73
C ARG A 252 8.15 3.28 -9.30
N ILE A 253 7.14 4.13 -9.39
CA ILE A 253 5.82 3.80 -9.93
C ILE A 253 5.53 4.82 -11.02
N GLU A 254 5.24 4.38 -12.22
CA GLU A 254 4.90 5.26 -13.34
C GLU A 254 3.75 4.68 -14.16
N GLY A 255 2.79 5.52 -14.55
CA GLY A 255 1.69 5.07 -15.38
C GLY A 255 0.44 5.94 -15.27
N THR A 256 -0.70 5.31 -15.52
CA THR A 256 -2.01 5.98 -15.58
C THR A 256 -3.09 5.19 -14.86
N VAL A 257 -3.97 5.91 -14.17
CA VAL A 257 -5.23 5.41 -13.63
C VAL A 257 -6.33 6.31 -14.20
N ALA A 258 -7.23 5.73 -15.00
CA ALA A 258 -8.13 6.47 -15.88
C ALA A 258 -7.38 7.50 -16.75
N SER A 259 -7.69 8.78 -16.57
CA SER A 259 -7.06 9.92 -17.24
C SER A 259 -5.96 10.60 -16.40
N THR A 260 -5.69 10.09 -15.21
CA THR A 260 -4.67 10.61 -14.29
C THR A 260 -3.34 9.92 -14.52
N ARG A 261 -2.29 10.69 -14.82
CA ARG A 261 -0.90 10.24 -14.86
C ARG A 261 -0.28 10.36 -13.48
N VAL A 262 0.44 9.32 -13.06
CA VAL A 262 1.17 9.28 -11.80
C VAL A 262 2.61 8.88 -12.07
N LEU A 263 3.54 9.62 -11.48
CA LEU A 263 4.95 9.26 -11.35
C LEU A 263 5.36 9.46 -9.90
N TYR A 264 5.80 8.38 -9.25
CA TYR A 264 6.42 8.41 -7.95
C TYR A 264 7.82 7.82 -8.07
N ASP A 265 8.82 8.52 -7.54
CA ASP A 265 10.20 8.05 -7.47
C ASP A 265 10.73 8.32 -6.07
N GLY A 266 11.04 7.26 -5.33
CA GLY A 266 11.38 7.37 -3.93
C GLY A 266 11.68 6.05 -3.26
N GLN A 267 11.32 5.97 -1.99
CA GLN A 267 11.54 4.82 -1.14
C GLN A 267 10.29 4.47 -0.34
N ALA A 268 10.15 3.19 -0.03
CA ALA A 268 9.10 2.65 0.83
C ALA A 268 9.69 1.78 1.93
N ALA A 269 8.99 1.69 3.07
CA ALA A 269 9.32 0.77 4.15
C ALA A 269 8.04 0.29 4.86
N SER A 270 8.05 -0.94 5.37
CA SER A 270 7.02 -1.49 6.26
C SER A 270 5.56 -1.35 5.75
N LEU A 271 5.29 -1.81 4.53
CA LEU A 271 3.95 -1.65 3.90
C LEU A 271 2.85 -2.47 4.57
N LEU A 272 3.18 -3.53 5.32
CA LEU A 272 2.21 -4.36 6.03
C LEU A 272 1.91 -3.90 7.47
N GLY A 273 2.82 -3.14 8.06
CA GLY A 273 2.69 -2.61 9.42
C GLY A 273 2.29 -1.15 9.36
N THR A 274 3.18 -0.28 9.85
CA THR A 274 3.06 1.18 9.70
C THR A 274 3.72 1.60 8.38
N PRO A 275 2.95 1.92 7.33
CA PRO A 275 3.53 2.26 6.04
C PRO A 275 4.38 3.52 6.18
N ARG A 276 5.51 3.53 5.47
CA ARG A 276 6.37 4.71 5.34
C ARG A 276 6.76 4.90 3.88
N LEU A 277 6.63 6.13 3.40
CA LEU A 277 6.96 6.53 2.04
C LEU A 277 7.73 7.85 2.07
N GLN A 278 8.73 7.99 1.21
CA GLN A 278 9.40 9.27 0.98
C GLN A 278 9.88 9.35 -0.47
N GLY A 279 9.55 10.42 -1.19
CA GLY A 279 9.94 10.53 -2.59
C GLY A 279 9.38 11.75 -3.30
N THR A 280 9.71 11.86 -4.58
CA THR A 280 9.11 12.85 -5.48
C THR A 280 7.83 12.29 -6.07
N LEU A 281 6.78 13.09 -6.07
CA LEU A 281 5.48 12.79 -6.63
C LEU A 281 5.17 13.79 -7.75
N GLU A 282 4.83 13.29 -8.93
CA GLU A 282 4.21 14.05 -10.00
C GLU A 282 2.85 13.41 -10.34
N VAL A 283 1.80 14.21 -10.31
CA VAL A 283 0.43 13.77 -10.66
C VAL A 283 -0.19 14.81 -11.56
N ALA A 284 -0.78 14.38 -12.68
CA ALA A 284 -1.51 15.27 -13.57
C ALA A 284 -2.76 14.57 -14.08
N GLY A 285 -3.84 15.32 -14.23
CA GLY A 285 -5.12 14.77 -14.67
C GLY A 285 -6.15 15.86 -14.89
N PRO A 286 -7.33 15.51 -15.41
CA PRO A 286 -8.34 16.50 -15.78
C PRO A 286 -9.11 17.09 -14.59
N SER A 287 -9.06 16.45 -13.41
CA SER A 287 -9.74 16.92 -12.18
C SER A 287 -9.16 16.25 -10.94
N LEU A 288 -9.04 16.97 -9.82
CA LEU A 288 -8.60 16.41 -8.54
C LEU A 288 -9.55 15.31 -8.03
N ALA A 289 -10.85 15.39 -8.34
CA ALA A 289 -11.83 14.36 -7.98
C ALA A 289 -11.43 12.96 -8.51
N ASN A 290 -10.85 12.89 -9.70
CA ASN A 290 -10.44 11.63 -10.33
C ASN A 290 -9.23 10.96 -9.64
N VAL A 291 -8.44 11.73 -8.88
CA VAL A 291 -7.34 11.19 -8.05
C VAL A 291 -7.89 10.60 -6.75
N ALA A 292 -8.98 11.18 -6.25
CA ALA A 292 -9.55 10.87 -4.96
C ALA A 292 -10.35 9.56 -4.98
N GLU A 293 -11.05 9.28 -6.08
CA GLU A 293 -11.89 8.09 -6.28
C GLU A 293 -11.16 6.75 -6.00
N PRO A 294 -9.97 6.48 -6.57
CA PRO A 294 -9.23 5.25 -6.23
C PRO A 294 -8.72 5.24 -4.78
N LEU A 295 -8.49 6.40 -4.16
CA LEU A 295 -8.02 6.51 -2.78
C LEU A 295 -9.16 6.49 -1.74
N GLY A 296 -10.42 6.55 -2.19
CA GLY A 296 -11.59 6.68 -1.30
C GLY A 296 -11.64 8.04 -0.59
N LEU A 297 -11.00 9.06 -1.15
CA LEU A 297 -11.05 10.43 -0.66
C LEU A 297 -12.12 11.19 -1.45
N THR A 298 -12.72 12.20 -0.83
CA THR A 298 -13.62 13.15 -1.51
C THR A 298 -12.85 14.43 -1.76
N LEU A 299 -12.41 14.65 -2.99
CA LEU A 299 -11.83 15.92 -3.43
C LEU A 299 -12.82 16.63 -4.37
N PRO A 300 -12.77 17.98 -4.43
CA PRO A 300 -13.64 18.73 -5.32
C PRO A 300 -13.35 18.42 -6.79
N GLU A 301 -14.38 18.56 -7.62
CA GLU A 301 -14.19 18.64 -9.06
C GLU A 301 -13.44 19.93 -9.40
N THR A 302 -12.37 19.83 -10.17
CA THR A 302 -11.56 20.98 -10.59
C THR A 302 -11.29 20.93 -12.08
N PRO A 303 -10.84 22.02 -12.70
CA PRO A 303 -10.18 21.97 -13.99
C PRO A 303 -8.93 21.08 -13.98
N GLU A 304 -8.30 20.94 -15.15
CA GLU A 304 -7.06 20.19 -15.31
C GLU A 304 -5.98 20.69 -14.33
N PHE A 305 -5.27 19.72 -13.74
CA PHE A 305 -4.22 20.00 -12.77
C PHE A 305 -2.90 19.29 -13.11
N ASP A 306 -1.78 19.91 -12.71
CA ASP A 306 -0.42 19.34 -12.68
C ASP A 306 0.19 19.68 -11.32
N LEU A 307 0.46 18.65 -10.53
CA LEU A 307 1.04 18.74 -9.21
C LEU A 307 2.41 18.05 -9.18
N ARG A 308 3.39 18.73 -8.60
CA ARG A 308 4.74 18.21 -8.35
C ARG A 308 5.21 18.59 -6.96
N GLY A 309 5.74 17.61 -6.23
CA GLY A 309 6.22 17.85 -4.88
C GLY A 309 6.99 16.68 -4.29
N GLU A 310 7.41 16.86 -3.04
CA GLU A 310 7.95 15.80 -2.22
C GLU A 310 6.83 15.27 -1.32
N LEU A 311 6.58 13.97 -1.41
CA LEU A 311 5.63 13.26 -0.57
C LEU A 311 6.40 12.50 0.51
N GLN A 312 5.98 12.68 1.75
CA GLN A 312 6.43 11.88 2.88
C GLN A 312 5.20 11.36 3.61
N GLN A 313 5.26 10.11 4.03
CA GLN A 313 4.22 9.47 4.82
C GLN A 313 4.90 8.67 5.92
N ASP A 314 4.50 8.91 7.16
CA ASP A 314 4.93 8.13 8.32
C ASP A 314 3.78 8.04 9.33
N ALA A 315 3.40 6.83 9.72
CA ALA A 315 2.39 6.58 10.76
C ALA A 315 1.06 7.37 10.61
N GLY A 316 0.55 7.49 9.38
CA GLY A 316 -0.69 8.23 9.08
C GLY A 316 -0.56 9.75 9.03
N ILE A 317 0.66 10.28 9.16
CA ILE A 317 0.98 11.68 8.88
C ILE A 317 1.49 11.76 7.45
N TRP A 318 0.75 12.46 6.60
CA TRP A 318 1.12 12.73 5.22
C TRP A 318 1.63 14.16 5.11
N ARG A 319 2.89 14.34 4.70
CA ARG A 319 3.43 15.66 4.37
C ARG A 319 3.64 15.74 2.86
N LEU A 320 3.03 16.75 2.24
CA LEU A 320 3.21 17.07 0.83
C LEU A 320 3.81 18.46 0.71
N LYS A 321 5.08 18.51 0.31
CA LYS A 321 5.78 19.75 -0.03
C LYS A 321 5.70 19.97 -1.53
N THR A 322 4.67 20.70 -1.93
CA THR A 322 4.38 21.03 -3.32
C THR A 322 5.29 22.15 -3.82
N THR A 323 6.11 21.84 -4.80
CA THR A 323 6.93 22.83 -5.52
C THR A 323 6.17 23.49 -6.68
N ARG A 324 5.13 22.81 -7.18
CA ARG A 324 4.22 23.31 -8.21
C ARG A 324 2.87 22.61 -8.09
N ALA A 325 1.79 23.39 -7.97
CA ALA A 325 0.43 22.93 -8.20
C ALA A 325 -0.24 23.93 -9.14
N HIS A 326 -0.46 23.49 -10.38
CA HIS A 326 -1.30 24.21 -11.34
C HIS A 326 -2.68 23.55 -11.32
N ILE A 327 -3.73 24.34 -11.16
CA ILE A 327 -5.13 23.87 -11.20
C ILE A 327 -5.88 24.93 -12.01
N GLY A 328 -6.25 24.61 -13.24
CA GLY A 328 -6.80 25.60 -14.18
C GLY A 328 -5.88 26.83 -14.33
N SER A 329 -6.37 28.00 -13.90
CA SER A 329 -5.60 29.25 -13.92
C SER A 329 -4.76 29.52 -12.66
N SER A 330 -5.01 28.74 -11.59
CA SER A 330 -4.37 28.85 -10.29
C SER A 330 -2.97 28.26 -10.32
N ARG A 331 -2.05 28.93 -9.62
CA ARG A 331 -0.64 28.54 -9.50
C ARG A 331 -0.25 28.64 -8.03
N LEU A 332 -0.08 27.50 -7.41
CA LEU A 332 0.09 27.34 -5.97
C LEU A 332 1.34 26.52 -5.66
N GLN A 333 1.84 26.68 -4.45
CA GLN A 333 2.93 25.96 -3.82
C GLN A 333 2.59 25.84 -2.33
N GLY A 334 3.15 24.85 -1.63
CA GLY A 334 2.84 24.72 -0.22
C GLY A 334 3.60 23.60 0.47
N ASP A 335 3.57 23.65 1.79
CA ASP A 335 4.01 22.56 2.66
C ASP A 335 2.81 22.24 3.55
N LEU A 336 2.12 21.15 3.22
CA LEU A 336 0.89 20.73 3.88
C LEU A 336 1.13 19.40 4.59
N GLN A 337 0.63 19.29 5.82
CA GLN A 337 0.63 18.10 6.64
C GLN A 337 -0.80 17.68 6.94
N TYR A 338 -1.17 16.45 6.59
CA TYR A 338 -2.46 15.85 6.85
C TYR A 338 -2.32 14.72 7.86
N GLU A 339 -2.96 14.86 9.00
CA GLU A 339 -2.99 13.89 10.09
C GLU A 339 -4.27 13.05 9.97
N GLN A 340 -4.15 11.85 9.41
CA GLN A 340 -5.29 11.02 9.04
C GLN A 340 -6.01 10.40 10.25
N PHE A 341 -5.28 10.12 11.33
CA PHE A 341 -5.80 9.38 12.49
C PHE A 341 -6.31 10.26 13.63
N THR A 342 -6.25 11.58 13.49
CA THR A 342 -7.00 12.48 14.39
C THR A 342 -8.49 12.39 14.05
N GLN A 343 -9.36 12.61 15.04
CA GLN A 343 -10.81 12.62 14.84
C GLN A 343 -11.36 13.99 15.29
N PRO A 344 -11.74 14.88 14.35
CA PRO A 344 -11.67 14.72 12.90
C PRO A 344 -10.22 14.77 12.36
N PRO A 345 -9.95 14.32 11.12
CA PRO A 345 -8.64 14.48 10.48
C PRO A 345 -8.23 15.94 10.43
N ARG A 346 -6.92 16.23 10.54
CA ARG A 346 -6.43 17.62 10.61
C ARG A 346 -5.46 17.95 9.49
N LEU A 347 -5.68 19.06 8.80
CA LEU A 347 -4.77 19.62 7.80
C LEU A 347 -4.04 20.84 8.35
N THR A 348 -2.72 20.88 8.30
CA THR A 348 -1.92 22.03 8.75
C THR A 348 -0.88 22.43 7.71
N GLY A 349 -0.44 23.68 7.71
CA GLY A 349 0.75 24.07 6.95
C GLY A 349 0.68 25.44 6.30
N THR A 350 1.31 25.56 5.15
CA THR A 350 1.42 26.83 4.41
C THR A 350 1.05 26.65 2.95
N LEU A 351 0.32 27.63 2.41
CA LEU A 351 -0.05 27.72 1.00
C LEU A 351 0.38 29.08 0.48
N THR A 352 1.19 29.08 -0.58
CA THR A 352 1.68 30.30 -1.23
C THR A 352 1.51 30.21 -2.73
N GLY A 353 1.52 31.34 -3.43
CA GLY A 353 1.49 31.32 -4.89
C GLY A 353 1.18 32.65 -5.54
N PRO A 354 1.50 32.80 -6.84
CA PRO A 354 1.23 34.03 -7.56
C PRO A 354 -0.25 34.26 -7.86
N LYS A 355 -1.07 33.20 -7.98
CA LYS A 355 -2.50 33.34 -8.30
C LYS A 355 -3.31 32.20 -7.72
N LEU A 356 -4.39 32.54 -7.03
CA LEU A 356 -5.49 31.63 -6.68
C LEU A 356 -6.77 32.16 -7.33
N ALA A 357 -7.41 31.36 -8.18
CA ALA A 357 -8.73 31.69 -8.70
C ALA A 357 -9.78 30.81 -8.03
N LEU A 358 -10.80 31.45 -7.45
CA LEU A 358 -11.90 30.76 -6.80
C LEU A 358 -12.66 29.85 -7.77
N ALA A 359 -12.82 30.28 -9.04
CA ALA A 359 -13.42 29.44 -10.07
C ALA A 359 -12.73 28.07 -10.26
N ASP A 360 -11.41 27.98 -10.00
CA ASP A 360 -10.64 26.73 -10.17
C ASP A 360 -10.77 25.78 -8.96
N LEU A 361 -11.27 26.26 -7.81
CA LEU A 361 -11.51 25.43 -6.61
C LEU A 361 -12.79 24.58 -6.72
N GLY A 362 -13.51 24.72 -7.85
CA GLY A 362 -14.67 23.93 -8.15
C GLY A 362 -15.92 24.30 -7.36
N PRO A 363 -16.95 23.45 -7.42
CA PRO A 363 -18.23 23.70 -6.75
C PRO A 363 -18.13 23.72 -5.21
N ALA A 364 -17.03 23.25 -4.62
CA ALA A 364 -16.84 23.20 -3.16
C ALA A 364 -16.85 24.58 -2.48
N ILE A 365 -16.55 25.65 -3.21
CA ILE A 365 -16.69 27.03 -2.72
C ILE A 365 -17.91 27.76 -3.30
N GLY A 366 -18.77 27.04 -4.04
CA GLY A 366 -19.93 27.60 -4.72
C GLY A 366 -19.65 28.20 -6.10
N ALA A 367 -18.47 27.96 -6.71
CA ALA A 367 -18.21 28.37 -8.10
C ALA A 367 -19.08 27.57 -9.08
N ASP A 368 -19.40 28.17 -10.23
CA ASP A 368 -20.20 27.55 -11.28
C ASP A 368 -19.43 26.40 -11.94
N ASP A 369 -20.18 25.39 -12.38
CA ASP A 369 -19.62 24.23 -13.10
C ASP A 369 -19.66 24.54 -14.59
N ASP A 370 -18.51 24.59 -15.25
CA ASP A 370 -18.42 24.70 -16.72
C ASP A 370 -18.88 23.40 -17.42
N GLY A 371 -19.21 22.35 -16.67
CA GLY A 371 -19.41 20.99 -17.16
C GLY A 371 -20.86 20.53 -17.40
N ASN A 372 -21.81 20.72 -16.48
CA ASN A 372 -23.15 20.13 -16.68
C ASN A 372 -24.29 20.69 -15.83
N ALA A 373 -24.36 22.01 -15.62
CA ALA A 373 -25.58 22.67 -15.17
C ALA A 373 -26.19 23.48 -16.32
N THR A 374 -27.46 23.23 -16.63
CA THR A 374 -28.26 24.13 -17.47
C THR A 374 -28.03 25.57 -17.02
N PRO A 375 -27.65 26.50 -17.92
CA PRO A 375 -27.45 27.88 -17.58
C PRO A 375 -28.82 28.51 -17.32
N ASP A 376 -29.28 28.46 -16.08
CA ASP A 376 -30.10 29.52 -15.50
C ASP A 376 -29.17 30.62 -14.95
N ALA A 377 -28.14 30.95 -15.76
CA ALA A 377 -27.33 32.14 -15.60
C ALA A 377 -28.17 33.33 -16.07
N GLY A 378 -28.86 33.97 -15.13
CA GLY A 378 -29.10 35.40 -15.25
C GLY A 378 -27.75 36.13 -15.46
N PRO A 379 -27.75 37.32 -16.07
CA PRO A 379 -26.55 37.95 -16.64
C PRO A 379 -25.34 37.95 -15.69
N ASP A 380 -24.15 37.70 -16.26
CA ASP A 380 -22.77 37.60 -15.69
C ASP A 380 -22.30 38.77 -14.79
N ASP A 381 -23.21 39.63 -14.34
CA ASP A 381 -22.92 40.91 -13.70
C ASP A 381 -23.13 40.90 -12.16
N ARG A 382 -23.22 39.71 -11.56
CA ARG A 382 -23.47 39.56 -10.12
C ARG A 382 -22.18 39.23 -9.36
N ALA A 383 -21.98 39.95 -8.26
CA ALA A 383 -20.79 39.83 -7.40
C ALA A 383 -20.83 38.64 -6.41
N LEU A 384 -21.99 37.99 -6.20
CA LEU A 384 -22.15 36.88 -5.27
C LEU A 384 -22.61 35.60 -6.00
N PRO A 385 -22.02 34.43 -5.71
CA PRO A 385 -22.47 33.16 -6.25
C PRO A 385 -23.90 32.81 -5.85
N GLN A 386 -24.68 32.18 -6.73
CA GLN A 386 -26.06 31.77 -6.45
C GLN A 386 -26.21 30.33 -5.93
N ARG A 387 -25.14 29.53 -6.02
CA ARG A 387 -25.10 28.16 -5.47
C ARG A 387 -24.96 28.21 -3.94
N ARG A 388 -25.72 27.36 -3.25
CA ARG A 388 -25.64 27.23 -1.79
C ARG A 388 -24.31 26.59 -1.38
N PHE A 389 -23.66 27.18 -0.38
CA PHE A 389 -22.44 26.66 0.20
C PHE A 389 -22.69 25.35 0.96
N ASP A 390 -21.82 24.35 0.80
CA ASP A 390 -21.98 23.01 1.38
C ASP A 390 -21.46 22.95 2.83
N LEU A 391 -22.33 23.29 3.78
CA LEU A 391 -22.02 23.35 5.21
C LEU A 391 -21.64 21.98 5.84
N PRO A 392 -22.29 20.83 5.49
CA PRO A 392 -21.88 19.51 5.98
C PRO A 392 -20.40 19.17 5.79
N SER A 393 -19.80 19.60 4.66
CA SER A 393 -18.39 19.32 4.36
C SER A 393 -17.40 20.01 5.30
N LEU A 394 -17.80 21.10 5.98
CA LEU A 394 -16.96 21.78 6.98
C LEU A 394 -16.73 20.96 8.26
N LYS A 395 -17.48 19.88 8.46
CA LYS A 395 -17.35 18.99 9.63
C LYS A 395 -16.50 17.75 9.33
N ALA A 396 -16.05 17.59 8.09
CA ALA A 396 -15.29 16.42 7.66
C ALA A 396 -13.82 16.44 8.13
N MET A 397 -13.26 17.63 8.40
CA MET A 397 -11.89 17.81 8.86
C MET A 397 -11.72 19.11 9.64
N ASP A 398 -10.65 19.20 10.42
CA ASP A 398 -10.12 20.45 10.95
C ASP A 398 -8.95 20.95 10.07
N ALA A 399 -8.69 22.26 10.08
CA ALA A 399 -7.60 22.87 9.31
C ALA A 399 -6.93 24.04 10.05
N ASP A 400 -5.63 24.22 9.83
CA ASP A 400 -4.85 25.40 10.25
C ASP A 400 -3.77 25.70 9.21
N VAL A 401 -4.11 26.55 8.25
CA VAL A 401 -3.28 26.82 7.06
C VAL A 401 -2.98 28.31 6.95
N GLN A 402 -1.70 28.66 6.90
CA GLN A 402 -1.27 30.02 6.58
C GLN A 402 -1.27 30.20 5.07
N VAL A 403 -1.99 31.22 4.59
CA VAL A 403 -2.18 31.49 3.17
C VAL A 403 -1.52 32.82 2.83
N ALA A 404 -0.66 32.82 1.81
CA ALA A 404 -0.04 34.03 1.25
C ALA A 404 -0.06 33.99 -0.28
N ILE A 405 -1.02 34.68 -0.89
CA ILE A 405 -1.26 34.67 -2.34
C ILE A 405 -1.07 36.07 -2.92
N ASP A 406 -0.33 36.19 -4.01
CA ASP A 406 -0.08 37.51 -4.62
C ASP A 406 -1.35 38.10 -5.26
N GLU A 407 -2.21 37.25 -5.81
CA GLU A 407 -3.50 37.63 -6.41
C GLU A 407 -4.59 36.57 -6.13
N LEU A 408 -5.66 36.97 -5.44
CA LEU A 408 -6.91 36.21 -5.33
C LEU A 408 -7.91 36.73 -6.35
N ASP A 409 -8.21 35.90 -7.33
CA ASP A 409 -9.20 36.14 -8.37
C ASP A 409 -10.55 35.52 -7.94
N PHE A 410 -11.59 36.35 -7.86
CA PHE A 410 -12.93 35.90 -7.47
C PHE A 410 -13.64 35.12 -8.59
N GLY A 411 -13.09 35.08 -9.80
CA GLY A 411 -13.71 34.40 -10.94
C GLY A 411 -14.90 35.15 -11.54
N THR A 412 -15.06 36.44 -11.22
CA THR A 412 -16.12 37.31 -11.73
C THR A 412 -15.54 38.65 -12.18
N GLN A 413 -16.09 39.23 -13.25
CA GLN A 413 -15.72 40.59 -13.68
C GLN A 413 -16.34 41.67 -12.79
N ALA A 414 -17.37 41.32 -12.01
CA ALA A 414 -18.07 42.23 -11.12
C ALA A 414 -17.21 42.67 -9.92
N MET A 415 -16.15 41.93 -9.58
CA MET A 415 -15.23 42.26 -8.48
C MET A 415 -13.78 42.26 -8.95
N ALA A 416 -13.03 43.29 -8.57
CA ALA A 416 -11.58 43.32 -8.78
C ALA A 416 -10.88 42.29 -7.87
N PRO A 417 -9.76 41.69 -8.32
CA PRO A 417 -9.02 40.72 -7.52
C PRO A 417 -8.41 41.38 -6.26
N LEU A 418 -8.27 40.59 -5.19
CA LEU A 418 -7.46 41.01 -4.03
C LEU A 418 -5.99 40.75 -4.34
N ARG A 419 -5.10 41.66 -3.98
CA ARG A 419 -3.66 41.48 -4.15
C ARG A 419 -2.96 41.37 -2.81
N GLN A 420 -1.82 40.66 -2.79
CA GLN A 420 -0.99 40.44 -1.59
C GLN A 420 -1.82 39.91 -0.40
N LEU A 421 -2.71 38.96 -0.67
CA LEU A 421 -3.55 38.34 0.34
C LEU A 421 -2.69 37.57 1.33
N LYS A 422 -2.80 37.90 2.61
CA LYS A 422 -2.28 37.12 3.73
C LYS A 422 -3.40 36.85 4.71
N THR A 423 -3.55 35.60 5.13
CA THR A 423 -4.54 35.19 6.13
C THR A 423 -4.17 33.84 6.74
N GLN A 424 -4.74 33.52 7.90
CA GLN A 424 -4.69 32.18 8.47
C GLN A 424 -6.09 31.58 8.40
N VAL A 425 -6.22 30.47 7.67
CA VAL A 425 -7.47 29.72 7.54
C VAL A 425 -7.50 28.66 8.62
N ILE A 426 -8.44 28.80 9.57
CA ILE A 426 -8.65 27.87 10.67
C ILE A 426 -10.04 27.27 10.51
N LEU A 427 -10.13 25.95 10.45
CA LEU A 427 -11.38 25.21 10.52
C LEU A 427 -11.32 24.34 11.77
N ASP A 428 -12.24 24.59 12.69
CA ASP A 428 -12.31 23.87 13.96
C ASP A 428 -13.76 23.49 14.22
N ASN A 429 -14.05 22.19 14.20
CA ASN A 429 -15.37 21.63 14.52
C ASN A 429 -16.53 22.30 13.74
N GLY A 430 -16.33 22.55 12.44
CA GLY A 430 -17.32 23.18 11.57
C GLY A 430 -17.40 24.71 11.67
N VAL A 431 -16.49 25.36 12.39
CA VAL A 431 -16.35 26.82 12.41
C VAL A 431 -15.15 27.22 11.55
N LEU A 432 -15.40 27.84 10.40
CA LEU A 432 -14.37 28.36 9.50
C LEU A 432 -14.02 29.79 9.88
N ARG A 433 -12.75 30.09 10.11
CA ARG A 433 -12.24 31.41 10.47
C ARG A 433 -11.10 31.79 9.55
N LEU A 434 -11.17 32.97 8.96
CA LEU A 434 -10.05 33.63 8.31
C LEU A 434 -9.56 34.73 9.24
N GLU A 435 -8.45 34.45 9.92
CA GLU A 435 -7.81 35.38 10.84
C GLU A 435 -6.73 36.21 10.14
N ALA A 436 -6.41 37.37 10.73
CA ALA A 436 -5.35 38.26 10.30
C ALA A 436 -5.38 38.53 8.78
N LEU A 437 -6.58 38.67 8.22
CA LEU A 437 -6.78 38.95 6.80
C LEU A 437 -6.14 40.30 6.50
N GLN A 438 -5.25 40.33 5.52
CA GLN A 438 -4.62 41.53 4.99
C GLN A 438 -4.60 41.39 3.47
N ALA A 439 -5.12 42.38 2.75
CA ALA A 439 -5.04 42.40 1.30
C ALA A 439 -5.07 43.83 0.76
N VAL A 440 -4.63 43.99 -0.48
CA VAL A 440 -4.64 45.24 -1.24
C VAL A 440 -5.76 45.19 -2.26
N VAL A 441 -6.60 46.22 -2.28
CA VAL A 441 -7.79 46.30 -3.14
C VAL A 441 -7.90 47.68 -3.75
N SER A 442 -7.93 47.77 -5.09
CA SER A 442 -8.16 49.04 -5.81
C SER A 442 -7.38 50.23 -5.23
N SER A 443 -6.06 50.05 -5.01
CA SER A 443 -5.10 50.97 -4.39
C SER A 443 -5.15 51.18 -2.87
N GLY A 444 -6.19 50.69 -2.18
CA GLY A 444 -6.31 50.69 -0.73
C GLY A 444 -5.96 49.35 -0.07
N GLN A 445 -6.17 49.25 1.24
CA GLN A 445 -5.93 48.06 2.04
C GLN A 445 -7.21 47.63 2.78
N VAL A 446 -7.40 46.32 2.90
CA VAL A 446 -8.40 45.69 3.75
C VAL A 446 -7.71 44.83 4.80
N ASN A 447 -8.06 45.03 6.06
CA ASN A 447 -7.54 44.27 7.19
C ASN A 447 -8.70 43.75 8.04
N GLY A 448 -8.59 42.55 8.61
CA GLY A 448 -9.62 42.09 9.53
C GLY A 448 -9.69 40.59 9.76
N MET A 449 -10.91 40.12 10.04
CA MET A 449 -11.23 38.72 10.19
C MET A 449 -12.64 38.43 9.68
N THR A 450 -12.88 37.18 9.30
CA THR A 450 -14.22 36.67 9.04
C THR A 450 -14.36 35.26 9.61
N ALA A 451 -15.56 34.92 10.07
CA ALA A 451 -15.88 33.62 10.63
C ALA A 451 -17.24 33.15 10.11
N LEU A 452 -17.36 31.86 9.80
CA LEU A 452 -18.59 31.19 9.42
C LEU A 452 -18.80 29.99 10.34
N ASP A 453 -19.85 30.04 11.16
CA ASP A 453 -20.27 28.96 12.05
C ASP A 453 -21.38 28.14 11.38
N SER A 454 -21.03 26.90 11.00
CA SER A 454 -21.97 25.93 10.41
C SER A 454 -22.81 25.15 11.44
N ASN A 455 -22.54 25.32 12.74
CA ASN A 455 -23.29 24.67 13.81
C ASN A 455 -24.58 25.42 14.15
N ALA A 456 -24.63 26.73 13.88
CA ALA A 456 -25.84 27.52 13.98
C ALA A 456 -26.81 27.20 12.83
N ASN A 457 -28.12 27.27 13.09
CA ASN A 457 -29.16 27.14 12.07
C ASN A 457 -30.13 28.34 12.14
N PRO A 458 -30.10 29.28 11.17
CA PRO A 458 -29.22 29.30 10.00
C PRO A 458 -27.75 29.53 10.37
N ALA A 459 -26.83 29.14 9.49
CA ALA A 459 -25.40 29.37 9.68
C ALA A 459 -25.12 30.86 9.95
N GLN A 460 -24.22 31.13 10.89
CA GLN A 460 -23.89 32.48 11.30
C GLN A 460 -22.58 32.91 10.65
N TRP A 461 -22.60 34.07 9.99
CA TRP A 461 -21.43 34.68 9.41
C TRP A 461 -21.11 35.99 10.13
N GLU A 462 -19.87 36.14 10.56
CA GLU A 462 -19.34 37.34 11.18
C GLU A 462 -18.17 37.86 10.33
N ALA A 463 -18.11 39.17 10.13
CA ALA A 463 -16.98 39.83 9.48
C ALA A 463 -16.66 41.13 10.20
N ARG A 464 -15.40 41.30 10.60
CA ARG A 464 -14.88 42.57 11.13
C ARG A 464 -13.76 43.02 10.21
N LEU A 465 -14.08 43.97 9.33
CA LEU A 465 -13.17 44.45 8.29
C LEU A 465 -12.94 45.96 8.45
N ALA A 466 -11.67 46.36 8.40
CA ALA A 466 -11.23 47.73 8.35
C ALA A 466 -10.70 48.01 6.94
N PHE A 467 -11.21 49.07 6.32
CA PHE A 467 -10.82 49.51 4.98
C PHE A 467 -10.08 50.84 5.09
N ASP A 468 -8.98 50.97 4.36
CA ASP A 468 -8.21 52.21 4.27
C ASP A 468 -7.90 52.53 2.80
N GLY A 469 -8.30 53.72 2.33
CA GLY A 469 -8.02 54.21 0.98
C GLY A 469 -8.59 53.36 -0.17
N VAL A 470 -9.62 52.54 0.06
CA VAL A 470 -10.19 51.63 -0.96
C VAL A 470 -11.13 52.38 -1.91
N ASP A 471 -10.84 52.32 -3.22
CA ASP A 471 -11.79 52.72 -4.26
C ASP A 471 -12.85 51.64 -4.45
N MET A 472 -14.00 51.84 -3.78
CA MET A 472 -15.15 50.93 -3.84
C MET A 472 -15.72 50.77 -5.26
N ALA A 473 -15.70 51.83 -6.07
CA ALA A 473 -16.23 51.80 -7.43
C ALA A 473 -15.30 51.01 -8.38
N GLY A 474 -14.00 51.02 -8.09
CA GLY A 474 -13.01 50.17 -8.76
C GLY A 474 -13.05 48.72 -8.29
N TRP A 475 -13.40 48.48 -7.01
CA TRP A 475 -13.47 47.16 -6.41
C TRP A 475 -14.73 46.38 -6.79
N ILE A 476 -15.93 46.95 -6.60
CA ILE A 476 -17.21 46.30 -6.93
C ILE A 476 -17.77 46.97 -8.17
N ARG A 477 -17.35 46.49 -9.33
CA ARG A 477 -17.66 47.10 -10.64
C ARG A 477 -19.12 46.89 -11.04
N GLY A 478 -19.74 45.79 -10.60
CA GLY A 478 -21.17 45.52 -10.82
C GLY A 478 -22.11 46.44 -10.04
N LEU A 479 -21.60 47.33 -9.17
CA LEU A 479 -22.38 48.40 -8.55
C LEU A 479 -22.40 49.69 -9.39
N ARG A 480 -21.78 49.71 -10.58
CA ARG A 480 -21.96 50.83 -11.52
C ARG A 480 -23.35 50.70 -12.15
N PRO A 481 -24.33 51.55 -11.81
CA PRO A 481 -25.51 51.66 -12.64
C PRO A 481 -25.06 52.11 -14.03
N ASP A 482 -25.63 51.50 -15.09
CA ASP A 482 -25.39 51.81 -16.51
C ASP A 482 -25.59 53.30 -16.90
N SER A 483 -25.93 54.16 -15.95
CA SER A 483 -26.32 55.57 -16.13
C SER A 483 -25.42 56.60 -15.45
N ALA A 484 -24.26 56.22 -14.88
CA ALA A 484 -23.35 57.18 -14.25
C ALA A 484 -22.11 57.52 -15.11
N GLU A 485 -22.33 58.14 -16.28
CA GLU A 485 -21.34 59.05 -16.86
C GLU A 485 -21.26 60.32 -15.99
N GLY A 486 -20.48 60.24 -14.91
CA GLY A 486 -20.28 61.37 -14.01
C GLY A 486 -19.06 61.16 -13.14
N GLU A 487 -18.11 62.10 -13.24
CA GLU A 487 -16.86 62.17 -12.49
C GLU A 487 -17.07 61.93 -10.99
N ALA A 488 -16.29 61.01 -10.40
CA ALA A 488 -16.40 60.64 -9.00
C ALA A 488 -16.18 61.87 -8.09
N PRO A 489 -17.07 62.17 -7.12
CA PRO A 489 -16.82 63.24 -6.19
C PRO A 489 -15.59 62.92 -5.31
N PRO A 490 -14.77 63.91 -4.95
CA PRO A 490 -13.57 63.70 -4.16
C PRO A 490 -13.91 63.07 -2.80
N SER A 491 -13.11 62.09 -2.40
CA SER A 491 -13.30 61.32 -1.17
C SER A 491 -13.17 62.18 0.07
N THR A 492 -14.28 62.46 0.74
CA THR A 492 -14.30 62.89 2.14
C THR A 492 -15.37 62.11 2.88
N ALA A 493 -14.98 61.03 3.55
CA ALA A 493 -15.52 60.64 4.86
C ALA A 493 -14.94 59.31 5.33
N SER A 494 -14.21 59.37 6.43
CA SER A 494 -14.06 58.25 7.37
C SER A 494 -15.44 57.97 7.97
N ALA A 495 -16.09 56.89 7.54
CA ALA A 495 -17.29 56.38 8.17
C ALA A 495 -17.04 54.93 8.59
N SER A 496 -16.84 54.74 9.90
CA SER A 496 -16.93 53.43 10.54
C SER A 496 -18.36 52.92 10.39
N LEU A 497 -18.55 51.85 9.63
CA LEU A 497 -19.81 51.13 9.58
C LEU A 497 -19.85 50.16 10.76
N ASP A 498 -20.57 50.56 11.80
CA ASP A 498 -21.00 49.70 12.90
C ASP A 498 -22.41 49.21 12.57
N ARG A 499 -22.57 47.93 12.23
CA ARG A 499 -23.82 47.18 12.46
C ARG A 499 -23.65 45.68 12.42
#